data_AF-A0A4Q0Y4H9-F1
#
_entry.id   AF-A0A4Q0Y4H9-F1
#
_cell.length_a   1.000
_cell.length_b   1.000
_cell.length_c   1.000
_cell.angle_alpha   90.00
_cell.angle_beta   90.00
_cell.angle_gamma   90.00
#
_symmetry.space_group_name_H-M   'P 1'
#
loop_
_entity.id
_entity.type
_entity.pdbx_description
1 polymer ?
#
loop_
_entity_poly.entity_id
_entity_poly.type
_entity_poly.pdbx_seq_one_letter_code
_entity_poly.pdbx_strand_id
1 'polypeptide(L)'
;MENTLYDLADFLDDLEIKGLKQKESTLLKNSEKIKLLLSSNHSLKRQIEKLKEDLNVEISVFTYRNFLIKYFKKSYEEHTINKVFANCKVIVLDLILNKKIDDSIHIYEFLIKNKMLKKVKNDDKSIITYEKFLDKLKEYTNLKHLSIKIEDKIENADIEKEIAAHSKDIEEVSADTKVNIELLDGSLDPYNIRFLTYSYIFKKHSKKKYDFDEKNYIVIPTDYNNKKLDFEKIKNLIFEENLIKNYSLIFHDNKLEDGFLYIYRLINKKLHLLEKINSRESSEFEDYYKKGVNIFLNNFENFLNNGSLSLEKTY
;
A
#
# COMPACT_ATOMS: atom_id res chain seq x y z
N MET A 1 6.59 36.09 -6.29
CA MET A 1 5.14 35.80 -6.31
C MET A 1 4.99 34.30 -6.46
N GLU A 2 4.53 33.62 -5.42
CA GLU A 2 4.19 32.20 -5.53
C GLU A 2 3.09 32.04 -6.59
N ASN A 3 3.26 31.08 -7.50
CA ASN A 3 2.23 30.76 -8.51
C ASN A 3 1.04 30.08 -7.82
N THR A 4 0.17 30.86 -7.18
CA THR A 4 -1.06 30.37 -6.58
C THR A 4 -1.93 29.75 -7.67
N LEU A 5 -2.28 28.48 -7.52
CA LEU A 5 -3.19 27.81 -8.46
C LEU A 5 -4.61 28.37 -8.29
N TYR A 6 -5.31 28.56 -9.40
CA TYR A 6 -6.69 29.00 -9.44
C TYR A 6 -7.50 28.16 -10.43
N ASP A 7 -8.81 28.13 -10.25
CA ASP A 7 -9.74 27.55 -11.21
C ASP A 7 -10.14 28.66 -12.20
N LEU A 8 -9.77 28.50 -13.47
CA LEU A 8 -10.16 29.45 -14.51
C LEU A 8 -11.69 29.58 -14.62
N ALA A 9 -12.44 28.50 -14.32
CA ALA A 9 -13.89 28.50 -14.32
C ALA A 9 -14.52 29.58 -13.41
N ASP A 10 -13.81 30.05 -12.38
CA ASP A 10 -14.29 31.06 -11.45
C ASP A 10 -14.25 32.48 -12.02
N PHE A 11 -13.56 32.67 -13.14
CA PHE A 11 -13.34 33.98 -13.77
C PHE A 11 -14.03 34.13 -15.12
N LEU A 12 -14.65 33.07 -15.64
CA LEU A 12 -15.32 33.09 -16.94
C LEU A 12 -16.74 33.64 -16.82
N ASP A 13 -17.11 34.53 -17.74
CA ASP A 13 -18.48 35.03 -17.86
C ASP A 13 -19.36 34.17 -18.80
N ASP A 14 -20.66 34.46 -18.80
CA ASP A 14 -21.65 33.73 -19.61
C ASP A 14 -21.42 33.84 -21.13
N LEU A 15 -20.84 34.95 -21.60
CA LEU A 15 -20.57 35.17 -23.03
C LEU A 15 -19.36 34.34 -23.46
N GLU A 16 -18.29 34.36 -22.66
CA GLU A 16 -17.10 33.53 -22.84
C GLU A 16 -17.45 32.04 -22.83
N ILE A 17 -18.32 31.61 -21.91
CA ILE A 17 -18.79 30.22 -21.82
C ILE A 17 -19.67 29.82 -23.02
N LYS A 18 -20.48 30.74 -23.56
CA LYS A 18 -21.32 30.48 -24.74
C LYS A 18 -20.51 30.34 -26.03
N GLY A 19 -19.33 30.96 -26.11
CA GLY A 19 -18.43 30.84 -27.25
C GLY A 19 -17.69 29.50 -27.37
N LEU A 20 -17.77 28.65 -26.35
CA LEU A 20 -17.09 27.35 -26.32
C LEU A 20 -17.89 26.23 -26.97
N LYS A 21 -17.22 25.10 -27.23
CA LYS A 21 -17.88 23.87 -27.70
C LYS A 21 -19.01 23.47 -26.75
N GLN A 22 -20.13 23.00 -27.28
CA GLN A 22 -21.35 22.69 -26.51
C GLN A 22 -21.08 21.86 -25.25
N LYS A 23 -20.23 20.83 -25.32
CA LYS A 23 -19.87 19.99 -24.15
C LYS A 23 -19.13 20.77 -23.06
N GLU A 24 -18.16 21.62 -23.43
CA GLU A 24 -17.43 22.44 -22.46
C GLU A 24 -18.34 23.51 -21.86
N SER A 25 -19.20 24.12 -22.68
CA SER A 25 -20.20 25.08 -22.23
C SER A 25 -21.17 24.48 -21.21
N THR A 26 -21.71 23.29 -21.48
CA THR A 26 -22.60 22.58 -20.53
C THR A 26 -21.90 22.28 -19.21
N LEU A 27 -20.63 21.82 -19.26
CA LEU A 27 -19.86 21.52 -18.05
C LEU A 27 -19.54 22.79 -17.24
N LEU A 28 -19.13 23.88 -17.89
CA LEU A 28 -18.79 25.15 -17.22
C LEU A 28 -20.01 25.83 -16.60
N LYS A 29 -21.18 25.77 -17.25
CA LYS A 29 -22.45 26.22 -16.65
C LYS A 29 -22.84 25.45 -15.39
N ASN A 30 -22.22 24.30 -15.15
CA ASN A 30 -22.43 23.45 -13.98
C ASN A 30 -21.15 23.34 -13.12
N SER A 31 -20.34 24.41 -13.07
CA SER A 31 -19.04 24.45 -12.40
C SER A 31 -19.10 24.03 -10.93
N GLU A 32 -20.09 24.48 -10.17
CA GLU A 32 -20.28 24.11 -8.76
C GLU A 32 -20.48 22.62 -8.56
N LYS A 33 -21.19 21.97 -9.48
CA LYS A 33 -21.37 20.52 -9.47
C LYS A 33 -20.05 19.78 -9.71
N ILE A 34 -19.22 20.30 -10.61
CA ILE A 34 -17.89 19.74 -10.89
C ILE A 34 -16.99 19.87 -9.64
N LYS A 35 -16.99 21.04 -8.99
CA LYS A 35 -16.24 21.24 -7.73
C LYS A 35 -16.70 20.27 -6.63
N LEU A 36 -18.00 20.07 -6.48
CA LEU A 36 -18.55 19.11 -5.52
C LEU A 36 -18.11 17.67 -5.83
N LEU A 37 -18.08 17.29 -7.11
CA LEU A 37 -17.58 15.98 -7.52
C LEU A 37 -16.09 15.81 -7.23
N LEU A 38 -15.28 16.85 -7.41
CA LEU A 38 -13.86 16.84 -7.09
C LEU A 38 -13.62 16.72 -5.57
N SER A 39 -14.39 17.43 -4.74
CA SER A 39 -14.25 17.35 -3.28
C SER A 39 -14.72 16.01 -2.69
N SER A 40 -15.63 15.30 -3.36
CA SER A 40 -16.18 14.01 -2.92
C SER A 40 -15.22 12.80 -3.01
N ASN A 41 -13.97 13.00 -3.43
CA ASN A 41 -12.96 11.95 -3.65
C ASN A 41 -13.37 10.81 -4.62
N HIS A 42 -14.43 10.99 -5.42
CA HIS A 42 -14.82 10.04 -6.45
C HIS A 42 -13.78 9.94 -7.57
N SER A 43 -13.53 8.73 -8.09
CA SER A 43 -12.69 8.55 -9.27
C SER A 43 -13.26 9.32 -10.46
N LEU A 44 -12.40 9.79 -11.38
CA LEU A 44 -12.86 10.48 -12.59
C LEU A 44 -13.89 9.67 -13.39
N LYS A 45 -13.76 8.34 -13.42
CA LYS A 45 -14.76 7.45 -14.06
C LYS A 45 -16.14 7.60 -13.41
N ARG A 46 -16.20 7.55 -12.08
CA ARG A 46 -17.45 7.72 -11.33
C ARG A 46 -18.01 9.14 -11.45
N GLN A 47 -17.16 10.16 -11.53
CA GLN A 47 -17.61 11.53 -11.80
C GLN A 47 -18.28 11.62 -13.18
N ILE A 48 -17.70 10.99 -14.21
CA ILE A 48 -18.27 10.96 -15.56
C ILE A 48 -19.62 10.23 -15.59
N GLU A 49 -19.76 9.12 -14.87
CA GLU A 49 -21.05 8.41 -14.73
C GLU A 49 -22.13 9.34 -14.17
N LYS A 50 -21.83 10.07 -13.08
CA LYS A 50 -22.74 11.07 -12.51
C LYS A 50 -23.05 12.23 -13.45
N LEU A 51 -22.05 12.77 -14.16
CA LEU A 51 -22.24 13.83 -15.13
C LEU A 51 -23.11 13.38 -16.32
N LYS A 52 -23.01 12.10 -16.72
CA LYS A 52 -23.87 11.52 -17.75
C LYS A 52 -25.31 11.40 -17.25
N GLU A 53 -25.53 10.88 -16.04
CA GLU A 53 -26.86 10.76 -15.43
C GLU A 53 -27.55 12.13 -15.27
N ASP A 54 -26.80 13.12 -14.80
CA ASP A 54 -27.37 14.40 -14.38
C ASP A 54 -27.45 15.45 -15.50
N LEU A 55 -26.47 15.46 -16.42
CA LEU A 55 -26.33 16.49 -17.44
C LEU A 55 -26.47 15.93 -18.87
N ASN A 56 -26.65 14.61 -19.00
CA ASN A 56 -26.66 13.90 -20.29
C ASN A 56 -25.40 14.18 -21.13
N VAL A 57 -24.24 14.33 -20.46
CA VAL A 57 -22.96 14.60 -21.13
C VAL A 57 -22.14 13.31 -21.22
N GLU A 58 -21.90 12.84 -22.45
CA GLU A 58 -20.94 11.77 -22.71
C GLU A 58 -19.53 12.33 -22.97
N ILE A 59 -18.59 11.97 -22.11
CA ILE A 59 -17.20 12.42 -22.17
C ILE A 59 -16.24 11.28 -21.79
N SER A 60 -15.10 11.19 -22.47
CA SER A 60 -14.07 10.21 -22.12
C SER A 60 -13.29 10.66 -20.87
N VAL A 61 -12.67 9.71 -20.16
CA VAL A 61 -11.79 10.01 -19.01
C VAL A 61 -10.65 10.96 -19.40
N PHE A 62 -10.04 10.74 -20.57
CA PHE A 62 -8.94 11.58 -21.06
C PHE A 62 -9.41 13.01 -21.34
N THR A 63 -10.53 13.16 -22.05
CA THR A 63 -11.10 14.48 -22.37
C THR A 63 -11.52 15.23 -21.11
N TYR A 64 -12.17 14.55 -20.16
CA TYR A 64 -12.59 15.15 -18.89
C TYR A 64 -11.39 15.58 -18.04
N ARG A 65 -10.32 14.76 -17.98
CA ARG A 65 -9.07 15.14 -17.31
C ARG A 65 -8.49 16.43 -17.90
N ASN A 66 -8.40 16.53 -19.22
CA ASN A 66 -7.86 17.74 -19.86
C ASN A 66 -8.73 18.97 -19.62
N PHE A 67 -10.06 18.78 -19.60
CA PHE A 67 -11.01 19.82 -19.22
C PHE A 67 -10.76 20.31 -17.79
N LEU A 68 -10.60 19.40 -16.83
CA LEU A 68 -10.31 19.74 -15.43
C LEU A 68 -8.96 20.45 -15.26
N ILE A 69 -7.91 19.98 -15.94
CA ILE A 69 -6.60 20.65 -15.91
C ILE A 69 -6.68 22.08 -16.46
N LYS A 70 -7.52 22.30 -17.47
CA LYS A 70 -7.68 23.60 -18.11
C LYS A 70 -8.51 24.57 -17.27
N TYR A 71 -9.67 24.13 -16.77
CA TYR A 71 -10.65 25.03 -16.16
C TYR A 71 -10.75 24.92 -14.63
N PHE A 72 -10.37 23.79 -14.04
CA PHE A 72 -10.49 23.48 -12.61
C PHE A 72 -9.14 23.05 -12.02
N LYS A 73 -8.06 23.73 -12.40
CA LYS A 73 -6.68 23.30 -12.11
C LYS A 73 -6.41 23.17 -10.61
N LYS A 74 -6.88 24.13 -9.81
CA LYS A 74 -6.71 24.13 -8.35
C LYS A 74 -7.51 22.99 -7.73
N SER A 75 -8.81 22.93 -8.01
CA SER A 75 -9.69 21.89 -7.46
C SER A 75 -9.26 20.47 -7.88
N TYR A 76 -8.75 20.31 -9.10
CA TYR A 76 -8.26 19.02 -9.59
C TYR A 76 -6.95 18.58 -8.94
N GLU A 77 -6.03 19.52 -8.69
CA GLU A 77 -4.80 19.26 -7.95
C GLU A 77 -5.11 18.84 -6.51
N GLU A 78 -6.00 19.56 -5.82
CA GLU A 78 -6.46 19.21 -4.47
C GLU A 78 -7.13 17.83 -4.43
N HIS A 79 -8.01 17.53 -5.39
CA HIS A 79 -8.62 16.21 -5.53
C HIS A 79 -7.56 15.10 -5.64
N THR A 80 -6.53 15.34 -6.44
CA THR A 80 -5.46 14.36 -6.65
C THR A 80 -4.65 14.15 -5.38
N ILE A 81 -4.30 15.23 -4.66
CA ILE A 81 -3.60 15.17 -3.37
C ILE A 81 -4.42 14.38 -2.34
N ASN A 82 -5.69 14.72 -2.17
CA ASN A 82 -6.59 14.05 -1.23
C ASN A 82 -6.71 12.55 -1.50
N LYS A 83 -6.83 12.18 -2.79
CA LYS A 83 -6.94 10.78 -3.19
C LYS A 83 -5.67 9.99 -2.90
N VAL A 84 -4.50 10.53 -3.21
CA VAL A 84 -3.23 9.88 -2.93
C VAL A 84 -3.04 9.72 -1.42
N PHE A 85 -3.28 10.80 -0.65
CA PHE A 85 -3.16 10.74 0.80
C PHE A 85 -4.13 9.75 1.43
N ALA A 86 -5.38 9.68 0.95
CA ALA A 86 -6.36 8.70 1.40
C ALA A 86 -5.86 7.25 1.27
N ASN A 87 -5.10 6.94 0.22
CA ASN A 87 -4.54 5.61 0.00
C ASN A 87 -3.39 5.26 0.97
N CYS A 88 -2.73 6.26 1.59
CA CYS A 88 -1.63 6.02 2.53
C CYS A 88 -2.02 6.21 4.00
N LYS A 89 -3.25 6.66 4.32
CA LYS A 89 -3.71 6.90 5.71
C LYS A 89 -3.45 5.72 6.66
N VAL A 90 -3.76 4.50 6.23
CA VAL A 90 -3.56 3.29 7.05
C VAL A 90 -2.09 3.07 7.37
N ILE A 91 -1.22 3.33 6.40
CA ILE A 91 0.23 3.15 6.55
C ILE A 91 0.82 4.25 7.42
N VAL A 92 0.38 5.50 7.23
CA VAL A 92 0.72 6.60 8.13
C VAL A 92 0.36 6.25 9.58
N LEU A 93 -0.83 5.69 9.80
CA LEU A 93 -1.27 5.28 11.13
C LEU A 93 -0.40 4.13 11.71
N ASP A 94 -0.06 3.13 10.91
CA ASP A 94 0.85 2.03 11.30
C ASP A 94 2.25 2.53 11.66
N LEU A 95 2.79 3.45 10.86
CA LEU A 95 4.10 4.07 11.08
C LEU A 95 4.14 4.77 12.45
N ILE A 96 3.12 5.58 12.75
CA ILE A 96 3.01 6.32 14.00
C ILE A 96 2.80 5.38 15.19
N LEU A 97 1.80 4.50 15.13
CA LEU A 97 1.34 3.73 16.31
C LEU A 97 2.19 2.48 16.59
N ASN A 98 2.56 1.72 15.55
CA ASN A 98 3.19 0.42 15.72
C ASN A 98 4.71 0.49 15.53
N LYS A 99 5.16 1.27 14.54
CA LYS A 99 6.58 1.41 14.22
C LYS A 99 7.25 2.56 14.97
N LYS A 100 6.47 3.35 15.72
CA LYS A 100 6.94 4.49 16.53
C LYS A 100 7.76 5.50 15.71
N ILE A 101 7.41 5.68 14.44
CA ILE A 101 7.93 6.76 13.61
C ILE A 101 7.01 7.95 13.83
N ASP A 102 7.44 8.86 14.68
CA ASP A 102 6.64 9.97 15.18
C ASP A 102 7.12 11.33 14.65
N ASP A 103 7.88 11.37 13.55
CA ASP A 103 8.21 12.61 12.84
C ASP A 103 7.72 12.63 11.40
N SER A 104 7.33 13.82 10.96
CA SER A 104 6.75 14.03 9.63
C SER A 104 7.71 13.79 8.46
N ILE A 105 9.02 13.93 8.65
CA ILE A 105 10.03 13.79 7.60
C ILE A 105 10.19 12.32 7.26
N HIS A 106 10.46 11.47 8.25
CA HIS A 106 10.68 10.04 8.02
C HIS A 106 9.42 9.36 7.49
N ILE A 107 8.22 9.80 7.90
CA ILE A 107 6.97 9.32 7.29
C ILE A 107 6.92 9.69 5.80
N TYR A 108 7.23 10.94 5.45
CA TYR A 108 7.23 11.38 4.05
C TYR A 108 8.23 10.60 3.20
N GLU A 109 9.46 10.46 3.68
CA GLU A 109 10.53 9.71 3.01
C GLU A 109 10.15 8.24 2.81
N PHE A 110 9.60 7.60 3.86
CA PHE A 110 9.11 6.24 3.75
C PHE A 110 8.06 6.12 2.65
N LEU A 111 7.12 7.04 2.58
CA LEU A 111 6.05 7.00 1.58
C LEU A 111 6.56 7.33 0.15
N ILE A 112 7.56 8.21 -0.01
CA ILE A 112 8.24 8.44 -1.28
C ILE A 112 8.96 7.17 -1.74
N LYS A 113 9.80 6.59 -0.89
CA LYS A 113 10.59 5.39 -1.20
C LYS A 113 9.70 4.23 -1.62
N ASN A 114 8.52 4.11 -1.03
CA ASN A 114 7.52 3.10 -1.37
C ASN A 114 6.56 3.51 -2.50
N LYS A 115 6.86 4.60 -3.23
CA LYS A 115 6.09 5.14 -4.37
C LYS A 115 4.62 5.39 -4.04
N MET A 116 4.31 5.73 -2.79
CA MET A 116 2.95 5.88 -2.27
C MET A 116 2.39 7.29 -2.47
N LEU A 117 3.28 8.29 -2.62
CA LEU A 117 2.91 9.70 -2.84
C LEU A 117 2.84 10.10 -4.32
N LYS A 118 2.82 9.12 -5.24
CA LYS A 118 2.70 9.37 -6.68
C LYS A 118 1.31 9.85 -7.05
N LYS A 119 1.23 10.97 -7.77
CA LYS A 119 0.00 11.50 -8.39
C LYS A 119 -0.35 10.72 -9.66
N VAL A 120 0.65 10.31 -10.44
CA VAL A 120 0.49 9.56 -11.69
C VAL A 120 1.30 8.27 -11.61
N LYS A 121 0.69 7.12 -11.96
CA LYS A 121 1.32 5.80 -11.81
C LYS A 121 2.65 5.67 -12.57
N ASN A 122 2.70 6.20 -13.80
CA ASN A 122 3.80 6.01 -14.75
C ASN A 122 4.79 7.19 -14.79
N ASP A 123 4.69 8.13 -13.85
CA ASP A 123 5.57 9.30 -13.80
C ASP A 123 6.22 9.37 -12.42
N ASP A 124 7.50 8.98 -12.35
CA ASP A 124 8.28 9.01 -11.12
C ASP A 124 8.52 10.43 -10.61
N LYS A 125 8.40 11.46 -11.45
CA LYS A 125 8.55 12.87 -11.04
C LYS A 125 7.24 13.47 -10.54
N SER A 126 6.12 12.78 -10.73
CA SER A 126 4.79 13.25 -10.32
C SER A 126 4.49 12.85 -8.88
N ILE A 127 5.12 13.54 -7.92
CA ILE A 127 5.00 13.27 -6.48
C ILE A 127 4.29 14.45 -5.79
N ILE A 128 3.57 14.18 -4.70
CA ILE A 128 3.06 15.22 -3.80
C ILE A 128 4.25 15.83 -3.05
N THR A 129 4.39 17.15 -3.09
CA THR A 129 5.45 17.88 -2.39
C THR A 129 5.30 17.71 -0.87
N TYR A 130 6.41 17.86 -0.15
CA TYR A 130 6.43 17.69 1.31
C TYR A 130 5.41 18.62 1.98
N GLU A 131 5.39 19.89 1.60
CA GLU A 131 4.43 20.89 2.07
C GLU A 131 2.96 20.41 1.95
N LYS A 132 2.56 19.96 0.76
CA LYS A 132 1.20 19.46 0.50
C LYS A 132 0.88 18.19 1.28
N PHE A 133 1.88 17.34 1.51
CA PHE A 133 1.74 16.17 2.36
C PHE A 133 1.59 16.56 3.83
N LEU A 134 2.40 17.50 4.31
CA LEU A 134 2.43 17.97 5.69
C LEU A 134 1.08 18.56 6.10
N ASP A 135 0.45 19.35 5.23
CA ASP A 135 -0.90 19.88 5.45
C ASP A 135 -1.92 18.76 5.68
N LYS A 136 -1.86 17.70 4.86
CA LYS A 136 -2.75 16.54 4.98
C LYS A 136 -2.43 15.69 6.21
N LEU A 137 -1.15 15.58 6.56
CA LEU A 137 -0.70 14.88 7.75
C LEU A 137 -1.22 15.58 9.01
N LYS A 138 -1.06 16.91 9.11
CA LYS A 138 -1.58 17.73 10.21
C LYS A 138 -3.09 17.58 10.36
N GLU A 139 -3.84 17.67 9.26
CA GLU A 139 -5.30 17.46 9.26
C GLU A 139 -5.64 16.08 9.84
N TYR A 140 -4.93 15.05 9.39
CA TYR A 140 -5.20 13.66 9.80
C TYR A 140 -4.82 13.37 11.25
N THR A 141 -3.66 13.83 11.71
CA THR A 141 -3.19 13.58 13.09
C THR A 141 -4.02 14.35 14.10
N ASN A 142 -4.45 15.57 13.78
CA ASN A 142 -5.39 16.34 14.60
C ASN A 142 -6.73 15.61 14.74
N LEU A 143 -7.31 15.12 13.64
CA LEU A 143 -8.55 14.35 13.63
C LEU A 143 -8.45 13.03 14.43
N LYS A 144 -7.26 12.46 14.52
CA LYS A 144 -7.00 11.18 15.21
C LYS A 144 -6.40 11.34 16.60
N HIS A 145 -6.19 12.57 17.06
CA HIS A 145 -5.52 12.88 18.33
C HIS A 145 -4.16 12.18 18.47
N LEU A 146 -3.38 12.15 17.38
CA LEU A 146 -2.04 11.54 17.35
C LEU A 146 -0.97 12.59 17.66
N SER A 147 -0.02 12.24 18.52
CA SER A 147 1.17 13.06 18.76
C SER A 147 2.21 12.77 17.69
N ILE A 148 2.64 13.81 16.98
CA ILE A 148 3.69 13.73 15.94
C ILE A 148 4.53 15.00 15.98
N LYS A 149 5.84 14.87 15.77
CA LYS A 149 6.76 15.97 15.54
C LYS A 149 6.63 16.46 14.09
N ILE A 150 6.12 17.68 13.95
CA ILE A 150 5.98 18.37 12.66
C ILE A 150 7.21 19.24 12.43
N GLU A 151 7.82 19.13 11.26
CA GLU A 151 8.90 20.03 10.82
C GLU A 151 8.45 20.83 9.59
N ASP A 152 8.25 22.14 9.76
CA ASP A 152 7.58 22.98 8.76
C ASP A 152 8.50 23.40 7.58
N LYS A 153 9.80 23.08 7.62
CA LYS A 153 10.76 23.50 6.59
C LYS A 153 11.84 22.46 6.34
N ILE A 154 11.80 21.89 5.13
CA ILE A 154 12.96 21.31 4.48
C ILE A 154 12.97 21.86 3.05
N GLU A 155 14.11 22.39 2.59
CA GLU A 155 14.26 22.68 1.16
C GLU A 155 14.19 21.34 0.40
N ASN A 156 13.32 21.22 -0.61
CA ASN A 156 13.14 19.94 -1.35
C ASN A 156 14.47 19.32 -1.87
N ALA A 157 15.52 20.12 -1.99
CA ALA A 157 16.87 19.69 -2.35
C ALA A 157 17.61 18.87 -1.27
N ASP A 158 17.27 19.05 0.01
CA ASP A 158 17.87 18.30 1.11
C ASP A 158 17.23 16.92 1.26
N ILE A 159 15.94 16.79 0.96
CA ILE A 159 15.24 15.49 0.93
C ILE A 159 15.85 14.55 -0.12
N GLU A 160 16.21 15.06 -1.31
CA GLU A 160 16.90 14.24 -2.33
C GLU A 160 18.30 13.77 -1.87
N LYS A 161 18.99 14.57 -1.06
CA LYS A 161 20.31 14.21 -0.48
C LYS A 161 20.19 13.23 0.68
N GLU A 162 19.20 13.36 1.56
CA GLU A 162 18.93 12.39 2.63
C GLU A 162 18.45 11.05 2.07
N ILE A 163 17.62 11.06 1.02
CA ILE A 163 17.25 9.86 0.26
C ILE A 163 18.51 9.17 -0.30
N ALA A 164 19.51 9.92 -0.79
CA ALA A 164 20.77 9.38 -1.30
C ALA A 164 21.73 8.87 -0.19
N ALA A 165 21.68 9.46 1.00
CA ALA A 165 22.51 9.06 2.14
C ALA A 165 21.96 7.81 2.87
N HIS A 166 20.63 7.64 2.92
CA HIS A 166 19.96 6.51 3.56
C HIS A 166 19.55 5.38 2.58
N SER A 167 19.91 5.49 1.30
CA SER A 167 19.67 4.45 0.28
C SER A 167 20.73 3.34 0.24
N LYS A 168 21.75 3.37 1.11
CA LYS A 168 22.82 2.36 1.08
C LYS A 168 22.44 0.96 1.58
N ASP A 169 21.32 0.74 2.26
CA ASP A 169 21.00 -0.57 2.83
C ASP A 169 19.59 -1.13 2.54
N ILE A 170 18.98 -0.83 1.38
CA ILE A 170 17.77 -1.53 0.95
C ILE A 170 17.79 -1.71 -0.57
N GLU A 171 18.20 -2.89 -1.07
CA GLU A 171 18.04 -3.29 -2.48
C GLU A 171 16.61 -3.01 -2.97
N GLU A 172 16.51 -2.16 -4.01
CA GLU A 172 15.27 -1.78 -4.69
C GLU A 172 14.76 -2.92 -5.57
N VAL A 173 13.50 -3.30 -5.38
CA VAL A 173 12.79 -4.19 -6.30
C VAL A 173 11.95 -3.34 -7.25
N SER A 174 12.26 -3.38 -8.54
CA SER A 174 11.60 -2.59 -9.59
C SER A 174 10.07 -2.75 -9.59
N ALA A 175 9.35 -1.63 -9.69
CA ALA A 175 7.90 -1.53 -9.50
C ALA A 175 7.04 -2.12 -10.65
N ASP A 176 7.64 -2.46 -11.78
CA ASP A 176 6.94 -3.05 -12.94
C ASP A 176 7.27 -4.53 -13.17
N THR A 177 8.12 -5.11 -12.32
CA THR A 177 8.46 -6.51 -12.43
C THR A 177 7.25 -7.36 -12.09
N LYS A 178 6.82 -8.19 -13.05
CA LYS A 178 5.85 -9.25 -12.84
C LYS A 178 6.57 -10.54 -12.51
N VAL A 179 6.02 -11.29 -11.58
CA VAL A 179 6.51 -12.61 -11.19
C VAL A 179 5.37 -13.58 -11.28
N ASN A 180 5.67 -14.78 -11.75
CA ASN A 180 4.70 -15.85 -11.84
C ASN A 180 4.56 -16.51 -10.48
N ILE A 181 3.34 -16.54 -9.95
CA ILE A 181 3.01 -17.25 -8.73
C ILE A 181 2.31 -18.54 -9.10
N GLU A 182 2.81 -19.64 -8.55
CA GLU A 182 2.22 -20.97 -8.72
C GLU A 182 1.01 -21.13 -7.81
N LEU A 183 -0.14 -21.41 -8.42
CA LEU A 183 -1.40 -21.62 -7.73
C LEU A 183 -1.57 -23.11 -7.33
N LEU A 184 -2.55 -23.40 -6.47
CA LEU A 184 -2.81 -24.74 -5.95
C LEU A 184 -3.14 -25.76 -7.06
N ASP A 185 -3.74 -25.30 -8.16
CA ASP A 185 -4.02 -26.11 -9.35
C ASP A 185 -2.79 -26.37 -10.24
N GLY A 186 -1.63 -25.76 -9.92
CA GLY A 186 -0.39 -25.85 -10.66
C GLY A 186 -0.23 -24.84 -11.79
N SER A 187 -1.22 -23.97 -12.00
CA SER A 187 -1.11 -22.87 -12.95
C SER A 187 -0.15 -21.78 -12.46
N LEU A 188 0.39 -21.00 -13.40
CA LEU A 188 1.28 -19.87 -13.13
C LEU A 188 0.57 -18.57 -13.50
N ASP A 189 0.22 -17.77 -12.49
CA ASP A 189 -0.42 -16.48 -12.70
C ASP A 189 0.58 -15.32 -12.48
N PRO A 190 0.68 -14.36 -13.42
CA PRO A 190 1.63 -13.25 -13.31
C PRO A 190 1.08 -12.13 -12.41
N TYR A 191 1.79 -11.83 -11.32
CA TYR A 191 1.46 -10.74 -10.40
C TYR A 191 2.56 -9.68 -10.35
N ASN A 192 2.17 -8.43 -10.16
CA ASN A 192 3.12 -7.35 -9.92
C ASN A 192 3.72 -7.51 -8.52
N ILE A 193 5.06 -7.41 -8.39
CA ILE A 193 5.74 -7.57 -7.09
C ILE A 193 5.17 -6.63 -6.03
N ARG A 194 4.82 -5.38 -6.39
CA ARG A 194 4.23 -4.42 -5.47
C ARG A 194 2.92 -4.95 -4.87
N PHE A 195 2.06 -5.57 -5.67
CA PHE A 195 0.83 -6.19 -5.16
C PHE A 195 1.15 -7.28 -4.12
N LEU A 196 2.18 -8.09 -4.38
CA LEU A 196 2.60 -9.17 -3.49
C LEU A 196 3.20 -8.68 -2.16
N THR A 197 3.64 -7.41 -2.06
CA THR A 197 4.15 -6.82 -0.81
C THR A 197 3.08 -6.55 0.24
N TYR A 198 1.80 -6.51 -0.15
CA TYR A 198 0.69 -6.19 0.76
C TYR A 198 -0.55 -7.08 0.58
N SER A 199 -0.48 -8.10 -0.31
CA SER A 199 -1.59 -9.01 -0.56
C SER A 199 -1.12 -10.42 -0.86
N TYR A 200 -2.00 -11.38 -0.56
CA TYR A 200 -1.94 -12.74 -1.06
C TYR A 200 -3.13 -13.02 -2.00
N ILE A 201 -3.05 -14.12 -2.74
CA ILE A 201 -3.98 -14.48 -3.82
C ILE A 201 -5.05 -15.39 -3.24
N PHE A 202 -6.32 -15.03 -3.47
CA PHE A 202 -7.49 -15.77 -3.00
C PHE A 202 -8.10 -16.62 -4.10
N LYS A 203 -8.71 -17.75 -3.72
CA LYS A 203 -9.50 -18.54 -4.68
C LYS A 203 -10.67 -17.73 -5.22
N LYS A 204 -10.82 -17.74 -6.55
CA LYS A 204 -11.95 -17.10 -7.21
C LYS A 204 -13.27 -17.67 -6.66
N HIS A 205 -14.17 -16.79 -6.22
CA HIS A 205 -15.51 -17.11 -5.69
C HIS A 205 -15.56 -17.82 -4.32
N SER A 206 -14.45 -17.90 -3.56
CA SER A 206 -14.54 -18.40 -2.19
C SER A 206 -15.31 -17.42 -1.28
N LYS A 207 -16.14 -17.97 -0.40
CA LYS A 207 -16.86 -17.22 0.65
C LYS A 207 -16.14 -17.27 2.00
N LYS A 208 -15.07 -18.06 2.10
CA LYS A 208 -14.26 -18.18 3.32
C LYS A 208 -13.36 -16.96 3.45
N LYS A 209 -13.14 -16.51 4.69
CA LYS A 209 -12.31 -15.33 4.96
C LYS A 209 -10.83 -15.61 4.66
N TYR A 210 -10.41 -16.86 4.81
CA TYR A 210 -9.02 -17.30 4.65
C TYR A 210 -8.90 -18.50 3.69
N ASP A 211 -9.12 -18.26 2.40
CA ASP A 211 -8.99 -19.28 1.36
C ASP A 211 -8.10 -18.78 0.21
N PHE A 212 -6.81 -18.93 0.44
CA PHE A 212 -5.78 -18.54 -0.51
C PHE A 212 -5.58 -19.63 -1.57
N ASP A 213 -5.14 -19.20 -2.76
CA ASP A 213 -4.94 -20.07 -3.92
C ASP A 213 -3.46 -20.35 -4.19
N GLU A 214 -2.57 -19.91 -3.30
CA GLU A 214 -1.13 -19.97 -3.50
C GLU A 214 -0.53 -21.31 -3.06
N LYS A 215 0.30 -21.90 -3.90
CA LYS A 215 0.92 -23.21 -3.63
C LYS A 215 2.11 -23.13 -2.68
N ASN A 216 2.92 -22.08 -2.81
CA ASN A 216 4.18 -21.95 -2.08
C ASN A 216 3.95 -21.20 -0.76
N TYR A 217 3.83 -21.96 0.32
CA TYR A 217 3.74 -21.41 1.67
C TYR A 217 4.29 -22.39 2.72
N ILE A 218 4.66 -21.85 3.89
CA ILE A 218 5.02 -22.63 5.07
C ILE A 218 4.31 -22.09 6.31
N VAL A 219 4.20 -22.93 7.33
CA VAL A 219 3.73 -22.53 8.66
C VAL A 219 4.81 -22.86 9.67
N ILE A 220 5.28 -21.84 10.37
CA ILE A 220 6.20 -21.96 11.50
C ILE A 220 5.31 -22.10 12.74
N PRO A 221 5.24 -23.30 13.35
CA PRO A 221 4.45 -23.50 14.56
C PRO A 221 5.11 -22.79 15.74
N THR A 222 4.34 -22.50 16.79
CA THR A 222 4.89 -21.85 17.99
C THR A 222 5.91 -22.74 18.72
N ASP A 223 5.68 -24.05 18.71
CA ASP A 223 6.56 -25.05 19.29
C ASP A 223 6.69 -26.30 18.41
N TYR A 224 7.77 -27.04 18.63
CA TYR A 224 7.98 -28.36 18.05
C TYR A 224 8.72 -29.24 19.07
N ASN A 225 8.23 -30.46 19.29
CA ASN A 225 8.78 -31.38 20.30
C ASN A 225 9.00 -30.74 21.69
N ASN A 226 8.02 -29.95 22.16
CA ASN A 226 8.06 -29.20 23.42
C ASN A 226 9.20 -28.17 23.54
N LYS A 227 9.78 -27.75 22.40
CA LYS A 227 10.73 -26.65 22.33
C LYS A 227 10.09 -25.50 21.58
N LYS A 228 10.15 -24.32 22.19
CA LYS A 228 9.73 -23.08 21.55
C LYS A 228 10.68 -22.75 20.41
N LEU A 229 10.13 -22.51 19.24
CA LEU A 229 10.90 -22.13 18.07
C LEU A 229 11.24 -20.63 18.12
N ASP A 230 12.47 -20.29 17.77
CA ASP A 230 12.95 -18.92 17.71
C ASP A 230 12.73 -18.38 16.30
N PHE A 231 11.72 -17.52 16.14
CA PHE A 231 11.35 -16.96 14.84
C PHE A 231 12.49 -16.14 14.22
N GLU A 232 13.30 -15.43 15.00
CA GLU A 232 14.42 -14.65 14.44
C GLU A 232 15.52 -15.56 13.92
N LYS A 233 15.82 -16.67 14.59
CA LYS A 233 16.76 -17.68 14.06
C LYS A 233 16.23 -18.32 12.77
N ILE A 234 14.95 -18.69 12.74
CA ILE A 234 14.32 -19.27 11.54
C ILE A 234 14.35 -18.26 10.38
N LYS A 235 14.01 -17.00 10.65
CA LYS A 235 14.04 -15.91 9.67
C LYS A 235 15.43 -15.70 9.08
N ASN A 236 16.49 -15.73 9.89
CA ASN A 236 17.86 -15.63 9.39
C ASN A 236 18.21 -16.82 8.47
N LEU A 237 17.86 -18.04 8.87
CA LEU A 237 18.08 -19.23 8.04
C LEU A 237 17.32 -19.19 6.71
N ILE A 238 16.09 -18.66 6.71
CA ILE A 238 15.33 -18.44 5.46
C ILE A 238 16.11 -17.56 4.48
N PHE A 239 16.80 -16.53 4.98
CA PHE A 239 17.56 -15.59 4.15
C PHE A 239 18.92 -16.16 3.70
N GLU A 240 19.53 -17.02 4.51
CA GLU A 240 20.87 -17.56 4.26
C GLU A 240 20.83 -18.79 3.33
N GLU A 241 19.94 -19.74 3.60
CA GLU A 241 20.02 -21.11 3.06
C GLU A 241 19.10 -21.36 1.85
N ASN A 242 18.36 -20.34 1.37
CA ASN A 242 17.38 -20.47 0.27
C ASN A 242 16.36 -21.63 0.45
N LEU A 243 16.08 -22.03 1.69
CA LEU A 243 15.19 -23.16 2.04
C LEU A 243 13.74 -22.94 1.61
N ILE A 244 13.38 -21.70 1.31
CA ILE A 244 12.04 -21.30 0.91
C ILE A 244 12.15 -20.54 -0.41
N LYS A 245 11.30 -20.91 -1.37
CA LYS A 245 11.22 -20.20 -2.64
C LYS A 245 10.87 -18.74 -2.40
N ASN A 246 11.49 -17.85 -3.17
CA ASN A 246 11.11 -16.44 -3.19
C ASN A 246 9.60 -16.30 -3.52
N TYR A 247 8.96 -15.26 -3.00
CA TYR A 247 7.51 -14.99 -3.08
C TYR A 247 6.60 -15.93 -2.27
N SER A 248 7.15 -16.87 -1.51
CA SER A 248 6.33 -17.74 -0.64
C SER A 248 5.67 -16.98 0.50
N LEU A 249 4.51 -17.48 0.94
CA LEU A 249 3.87 -17.05 2.17
C LEU A 249 4.49 -17.76 3.37
N ILE A 250 4.72 -17.01 4.45
CA ILE A 250 5.24 -17.55 5.70
C ILE A 250 4.26 -17.18 6.81
N PHE A 251 3.63 -18.20 7.37
CA PHE A 251 2.71 -18.06 8.48
C PHE A 251 3.50 -18.32 9.76
N HIS A 252 3.60 -17.31 10.62
CA HIS A 252 4.23 -17.43 11.93
C HIS A 252 3.13 -17.52 12.98
N ASP A 253 3.00 -18.70 13.59
CA ASP A 253 2.07 -18.93 14.68
C ASP A 253 2.71 -18.45 16.00
N ASN A 254 2.25 -17.32 16.51
CA ASN A 254 2.69 -16.77 17.79
C ASN A 254 1.61 -16.87 18.88
N LYS A 255 0.68 -17.81 18.72
CA LYS A 255 -0.50 -17.95 19.58
C LYS A 255 -0.18 -18.04 21.07
N LEU A 256 0.92 -18.67 21.46
CA LEU A 256 1.27 -18.84 22.88
C LEU A 256 1.84 -17.55 23.51
N GLU A 257 2.38 -16.62 22.72
CA GLU A 257 2.92 -15.36 23.25
C GLU A 257 1.87 -14.24 23.28
N ASP A 258 1.21 -14.00 22.15
CA ASP A 258 0.32 -12.86 21.97
C ASP A 258 -1.07 -13.22 21.43
N GLY A 259 -1.31 -14.49 21.13
CA GLY A 259 -2.60 -14.97 20.62
C GLY A 259 -2.83 -14.74 19.13
N PHE A 260 -1.80 -14.34 18.36
CA PHE A 260 -1.93 -14.04 16.94
C PHE A 260 -1.12 -14.96 16.04
N LEU A 261 -1.59 -15.04 14.80
CA LEU A 261 -0.86 -15.59 13.66
C LEU A 261 -0.51 -14.44 12.72
N TYR A 262 0.75 -14.40 12.29
CA TYR A 262 1.28 -13.38 11.40
C TYR A 262 1.52 -13.96 10.02
N ILE A 263 1.05 -13.29 8.97
CA ILE A 263 1.27 -13.70 7.58
C ILE A 263 2.30 -12.76 6.96
N TYR A 264 3.43 -13.33 6.54
CA TYR A 264 4.48 -12.64 5.82
C TYR A 264 4.57 -13.11 4.38
N ARG A 265 5.07 -12.24 3.51
CA ARG A 265 5.56 -12.58 2.18
C ARG A 265 7.09 -12.49 2.15
N LEU A 266 7.76 -13.54 1.69
CA LEU A 266 9.17 -13.48 1.36
C LEU A 266 9.37 -12.81 0.00
N ILE A 267 10.06 -11.67 -0.07
CA ILE A 267 10.46 -11.03 -1.33
C ILE A 267 11.93 -10.65 -1.21
N ASN A 268 12.78 -11.25 -2.05
CA ASN A 268 14.21 -10.93 -2.16
C ASN A 268 14.88 -10.85 -0.77
N LYS A 269 14.77 -11.95 -0.01
CA LYS A 269 15.32 -12.08 1.36
C LYS A 269 14.80 -11.05 2.36
N LYS A 270 13.59 -10.53 2.16
CA LYS A 270 12.87 -9.66 3.10
C LYS A 270 11.49 -10.23 3.38
N LEU A 271 11.05 -10.14 4.64
CA LEU A 271 9.68 -10.49 5.03
C LEU A 271 8.80 -9.24 5.08
N HIS A 272 7.76 -9.22 4.26
CA HIS A 272 6.74 -8.18 4.26
C HIS A 272 5.52 -8.69 5.03
N LEU A 273 5.17 -8.03 6.14
CA LEU A 273 3.96 -8.36 6.89
C LEU A 273 2.73 -7.99 6.05
N LEU A 274 1.89 -8.98 5.74
CA LEU A 274 0.65 -8.81 5.01
C LEU A 274 -0.53 -8.62 5.95
N GLU A 275 -0.62 -9.46 6.98
CA GLU A 275 -1.78 -9.50 7.87
C GLU A 275 -1.44 -10.07 9.25
N LYS A 276 -2.20 -9.65 10.26
CA LYS A 276 -2.17 -10.16 11.63
C LYS A 276 -3.57 -10.69 11.98
N ILE A 277 -3.67 -11.99 12.25
CA ILE A 277 -4.94 -12.70 12.46
C ILE A 277 -5.02 -13.17 13.91
N ASN A 278 -6.17 -12.99 14.55
CA ASN A 278 -6.40 -13.58 15.86
C ASN A 278 -6.50 -15.12 15.72
N SER A 279 -5.73 -15.86 16.51
CA SER A 279 -5.68 -17.34 16.47
C SER A 279 -7.04 -18.02 16.72
N ARG A 280 -8.04 -17.31 17.24
CA ARG A 280 -9.42 -17.82 17.36
C ARG A 280 -10.21 -17.80 16.05
N GLU A 281 -9.80 -16.98 15.08
CA GLU A 281 -10.43 -16.87 13.76
C GLU A 281 -9.85 -17.87 12.75
N SER A 282 -8.86 -18.68 13.13
CA SER A 282 -8.14 -19.59 12.24
C SER A 282 -8.81 -20.95 12.05
N SER A 283 -10.06 -21.15 12.48
CA SER A 283 -10.75 -22.44 12.34
C SER A 283 -10.95 -22.87 10.88
N GLU A 284 -11.00 -21.92 9.94
CA GLU A 284 -11.06 -22.20 8.49
C GLU A 284 -9.70 -22.57 7.88
N PHE A 285 -8.61 -22.49 8.65
CA PHE A 285 -7.21 -22.60 8.20
C PHE A 285 -6.57 -23.96 8.54
N GLU A 286 -7.26 -24.89 9.19
CA GLU A 286 -6.64 -26.07 9.81
C GLU A 286 -5.91 -27.01 8.83
N ASP A 287 -6.50 -27.29 7.65
CA ASP A 287 -5.87 -28.14 6.64
C ASP A 287 -4.62 -27.48 6.03
N TYR A 288 -4.70 -26.17 5.79
CA TYR A 288 -3.56 -25.37 5.35
C TYR A 288 -2.48 -25.33 6.41
N TYR A 289 -2.86 -25.17 7.68
CA TYR A 289 -1.95 -25.17 8.81
C TYR A 289 -1.12 -26.46 8.84
N LYS A 290 -1.79 -27.62 8.88
CA LYS A 290 -1.12 -28.94 8.95
C LYS A 290 -0.18 -29.16 7.77
N LYS A 291 -0.63 -28.84 6.55
CA LYS A 291 0.20 -28.96 5.35
C LYS A 291 1.40 -28.02 5.39
N GLY A 292 1.20 -26.76 5.80
CA GLY A 292 2.25 -25.76 5.92
C GLY A 292 3.30 -26.13 6.98
N VAL A 293 2.88 -26.71 8.11
CA VAL A 293 3.80 -27.22 9.14
C VAL A 293 4.62 -28.38 8.58
N ASN A 294 4.01 -29.32 7.85
CA ASN A 294 4.76 -30.41 7.24
C ASN A 294 5.81 -29.91 6.23
N ILE A 295 5.48 -28.89 5.44
CA ILE A 295 6.47 -28.27 4.52
C ILE A 295 7.60 -27.61 5.32
N PHE A 296 7.29 -26.90 6.40
CA PHE A 296 8.30 -26.34 7.29
C PHE A 296 9.20 -27.43 7.88
N LEU A 297 8.65 -28.48 8.46
CA LEU A 297 9.43 -29.57 9.06
C LEU A 297 10.35 -30.23 8.04
N ASN A 298 9.87 -30.49 6.83
CA ASN A 298 10.69 -31.07 5.76
C ASN A 298 11.83 -30.14 5.33
N ASN A 299 11.57 -28.83 5.20
CA ASN A 299 12.58 -27.88 4.76
C ASN A 299 13.62 -27.58 5.85
N PHE A 300 13.27 -27.74 7.13
CA PHE A 300 14.11 -27.38 8.27
C PHE A 300 14.60 -28.58 9.11
N GLU A 301 14.36 -29.81 8.64
CA GLU A 301 14.64 -31.05 9.38
C GLU A 301 16.06 -31.11 9.96
N ASN A 302 17.08 -30.80 9.15
CA ASN A 302 18.48 -30.81 9.56
C ASN A 302 18.78 -29.83 10.71
N PHE A 303 18.11 -28.68 10.74
CA PHE A 303 18.31 -27.64 11.75
C PHE A 303 17.51 -27.96 13.03
N LEU A 304 16.32 -28.56 12.88
CA LEU A 304 15.51 -29.04 13.98
C LEU A 304 16.23 -30.16 14.77
N ASN A 305 16.84 -31.11 14.05
CA ASN A 305 17.56 -32.23 14.64
C ASN A 305 18.85 -31.80 15.38
N ASN A 306 19.49 -30.73 14.92
CA ASN A 306 20.69 -30.17 15.54
C ASN A 306 20.37 -29.17 16.68
N GLY A 307 19.10 -28.91 16.97
CA GLY A 307 18.66 -28.02 18.05
C GLY A 307 18.93 -26.52 17.82
N SER A 308 19.35 -26.12 16.63
CA SER A 308 19.76 -24.74 16.32
C SER A 308 18.60 -23.75 16.25
N LEU A 309 17.36 -24.24 16.18
CA LEU A 309 16.14 -23.44 15.99
C LEU A 309 15.36 -23.14 17.27
N SER A 310 15.73 -23.72 18.40
CA SER A 310 15.02 -23.52 19.67
C SER A 310 15.68 -22.47 20.56
N LEU A 311 14.88 -21.86 21.43
CA LEU A 311 15.38 -21.19 22.62
C LEU A 311 15.87 -22.28 23.61
N GLU A 312 17.08 -22.13 24.15
CA GLU A 312 17.52 -22.97 25.27
C GLU A 312 16.59 -22.76 26.46
N LYS A 313 16.26 -23.83 27.19
CA LYS A 313 15.53 -23.71 28.44
C LYS A 313 16.40 -22.95 29.44
N THR A 314 16.13 -21.67 29.65
CA THR A 314 16.48 -21.02 30.91
C THR A 314 15.58 -21.63 31.98
N TYR A 315 16.20 -22.45 32.84
CA TYR A 315 15.58 -23.06 34.02
C TYR A 315 15.11 -22.02 35.03
#